data_AF-A0A557ZPB2-F1
#
_entry.id   AF-A0A557ZPB2-F1
#
_cell.length_a   1.000
_cell.length_b   1.000
_cell.length_c   1.000
_cell.angle_alpha   90.00
_cell.angle_beta   90.00
_cell.angle_gamma   90.00
#
_symmetry.space_group_name_H-M   'P 1'
#
loop_
_entity.id
_entity.type
_entity.pdbx_description
1 polymer ?
#
loop_
_entity_poly.entity_id
_entity_poly.type
_entity_poly.pdbx_seq_one_letter_code
_entity_poly.pdbx_strand_id
1 'polypeptide(L)'
;MIIELHVLQSFPVSNLNRDDLGQPKTATFGGYTRGRISSQSLKRAARGLFTRYGLDESETGVRTKRLLENAAKTLHKRGRSEDDVDGVTEAGLLALGFGMKSGTRLTEYLLFVGQQASDLLANFCDRNWDSLHKVATEKQKAAAAKKADAEKKAVEKAKKIKPDKETLAEAKRILDATRVADVALFGRMIADNKDFNVDAASQVAHAISTHAVANEFDYYTAVDDLKPDAEAGADMIGNVDFNAACYYRYANLDLDQLTKNLDGDTDLASRAARAWLHAFIHAIPSGKQNSMAALTPPHTLLGVV
;
A
#
# COMPACT_ATOMS: atom_id res chain seq x y z
N MET A 1 8.27 -6.02 25.37
CA MET A 1 7.00 -6.63 25.83
C MET A 1 6.13 -6.96 24.62
N ILE A 2 5.45 -8.11 24.59
CA ILE A 2 4.62 -8.52 23.45
C ILE A 2 3.15 -8.50 23.86
N ILE A 3 2.30 -7.84 23.06
CA ILE A 3 0.84 -7.95 23.15
C ILE A 3 0.38 -8.93 22.07
N GLU A 4 -0.39 -9.94 22.44
CA GLU A 4 -1.04 -10.87 21.51
C GLU A 4 -2.55 -10.60 21.46
N LEU A 5 -3.13 -10.75 20.26
CA LEU A 5 -4.55 -10.55 20.02
C LEU A 5 -5.12 -11.74 19.24
N HIS A 6 -6.05 -12.43 19.89
CA HIS A 6 -6.79 -13.56 19.34
C HIS A 6 -8.25 -13.17 19.14
N VAL A 7 -8.77 -13.37 17.93
CA VAL A 7 -10.11 -12.91 17.54
C VAL A 7 -10.88 -14.04 16.87
N LEU A 8 -12.11 -14.26 17.30
CA LEU A 8 -13.10 -15.06 16.59
C LEU A 8 -14.17 -14.15 15.99
N GLN A 9 -14.37 -14.25 14.68
CA GLN A 9 -15.29 -13.39 13.94
C GLN A 9 -15.98 -14.20 12.86
N SER A 10 -17.32 -14.21 12.89
CA SER A 10 -18.12 -14.89 11.87
C SER A 10 -18.54 -13.87 10.83
N PHE A 11 -18.34 -14.22 9.57
CA PHE A 11 -18.85 -13.45 8.44
C PHE A 11 -19.96 -14.25 7.76
N PRO A 12 -21.05 -13.58 7.32
CA PRO A 12 -22.08 -14.20 6.50
C PRO A 12 -21.51 -14.55 5.12
N VAL A 13 -22.37 -15.03 4.22
CA VAL A 13 -22.05 -15.28 2.81
C VAL A 13 -21.31 -14.08 2.22
N SER A 14 -20.03 -14.29 1.87
CA SER A 14 -19.16 -13.20 1.44
C SER A 14 -17.93 -13.66 0.67
N ASN A 15 -17.30 -12.71 -0.01
CA ASN A 15 -16.03 -12.87 -0.70
C ASN A 15 -15.07 -11.72 -0.34
N LEU A 16 -14.68 -11.72 0.94
CA LEU A 16 -13.88 -10.68 1.59
C LEU A 16 -12.49 -10.52 0.97
N ASN A 17 -11.89 -11.64 0.53
CA ASN A 17 -10.56 -11.66 -0.05
C ASN A 17 -10.43 -12.78 -1.09
N ARG A 18 -10.31 -12.39 -2.37
CA ARG A 18 -10.24 -13.28 -3.53
C ARG A 18 -8.88 -13.41 -4.19
N ASP A 19 -8.70 -14.47 -4.95
CA ASP A 19 -7.59 -14.66 -5.89
C ASP A 19 -7.83 -13.91 -7.23
N ASP A 20 -6.99 -14.20 -8.21
CA ASP A 20 -7.02 -13.66 -9.57
C ASP A 20 -8.18 -14.18 -10.43
N LEU A 21 -8.74 -15.34 -10.09
CA LEU A 21 -9.93 -15.91 -10.72
C LEU A 21 -11.24 -15.42 -10.07
N GLY A 22 -11.12 -14.70 -8.96
CA GLY A 22 -12.26 -14.14 -8.23
C GLY A 22 -12.78 -15.05 -7.12
N GLN A 23 -12.17 -16.20 -6.87
CA GLN A 23 -12.60 -17.14 -5.83
C GLN A 23 -12.14 -16.70 -4.43
N PRO A 24 -12.94 -16.94 -3.38
CA PRO A 24 -12.50 -16.75 -2.00
C PRO A 24 -11.22 -17.56 -1.75
N LYS A 25 -10.19 -16.90 -1.21
CA LYS A 25 -8.93 -17.57 -0.89
C LYS A 25 -9.16 -18.67 0.14
N THR A 26 -8.48 -19.80 -0.02
CA THR A 26 -8.51 -20.92 0.91
C THR A 26 -7.11 -21.31 1.41
N ALA A 27 -7.06 -22.21 2.39
CA ALA A 27 -5.87 -22.93 2.84
C ALA A 27 -6.25 -24.32 3.38
N THR A 28 -5.33 -25.28 3.31
CA THR A 28 -5.51 -26.60 3.95
C THR A 28 -5.00 -26.56 5.39
N PHE A 29 -5.85 -26.94 6.35
CA PHE A 29 -5.46 -27.07 7.76
C PHE A 29 -6.15 -28.27 8.40
N GLY A 30 -5.33 -29.17 8.97
CA GLY A 30 -5.81 -30.44 9.54
C GLY A 30 -6.48 -31.36 8.51
N GLY A 31 -6.04 -31.33 7.25
CA GLY A 31 -6.62 -32.14 6.16
C GLY A 31 -7.87 -31.57 5.50
N TYR A 32 -8.41 -30.45 5.97
CA TYR A 32 -9.63 -29.83 5.43
C TYR A 32 -9.37 -28.45 4.83
N THR A 33 -10.14 -28.11 3.79
CA THR A 33 -10.18 -26.77 3.19
C THR A 33 -10.79 -25.77 4.17
N ARG A 34 -10.05 -24.69 4.44
CA ARG A 34 -10.46 -23.56 5.28
C ARG A 34 -10.57 -22.30 4.43
N GLY A 35 -11.56 -21.47 4.74
CA GLY A 35 -11.60 -20.11 4.23
C GLY A 35 -10.38 -19.36 4.75
N ARG A 36 -9.78 -18.49 3.93
CA ARG A 36 -8.57 -17.75 4.30
C ARG A 36 -8.70 -16.27 3.96
N ILE A 37 -8.47 -15.40 4.93
CA ILE A 37 -8.26 -13.97 4.70
C ILE A 37 -6.77 -13.69 4.85
N SER A 38 -6.18 -13.11 3.81
CA SER A 38 -4.74 -12.87 3.78
C SER A 38 -4.30 -11.78 4.77
N SER A 39 -3.12 -11.95 5.37
CA SER A 39 -2.59 -10.99 6.35
C SER A 39 -2.46 -9.59 5.76
N GLN A 40 -2.11 -9.47 4.48
CA GLN A 40 -2.05 -8.19 3.76
C GLN A 40 -3.41 -7.50 3.64
N SER A 41 -4.50 -8.27 3.48
CA SER A 41 -5.86 -7.73 3.41
C SER A 41 -6.27 -7.17 4.78
N LEU A 42 -5.99 -7.91 5.85
CA LEU A 42 -6.21 -7.46 7.23
C LEU A 42 -5.37 -6.22 7.58
N LYS A 43 -4.06 -6.24 7.28
CA LYS A 43 -3.17 -5.08 7.48
C LYS A 43 -3.68 -3.85 6.73
N ARG A 44 -4.13 -4.00 5.47
CA ARG A 44 -4.67 -2.89 4.68
C ARG A 44 -5.98 -2.34 5.28
N ALA A 45 -6.87 -3.21 5.75
CA ALA A 45 -8.11 -2.81 6.39
C ALA A 45 -7.82 -2.06 7.71
N ALA A 46 -6.93 -2.60 8.56
CA ALA A 46 -6.53 -1.98 9.82
C ALA A 46 -5.90 -0.59 9.60
N ARG A 47 -4.95 -0.45 8.66
CA ARG A 47 -4.33 0.85 8.36
C ARG A 47 -5.33 1.95 8.00
N GLY A 48 -6.43 1.58 7.35
CA GLY A 48 -7.49 2.53 7.00
C GLY A 48 -8.26 3.10 8.20
N LEU A 49 -8.04 2.55 9.40
CA LEU A 49 -8.73 2.95 10.63
C LEU A 49 -7.81 3.67 11.63
N PHE A 50 -6.51 3.80 11.34
CA PHE A 50 -5.54 4.37 12.27
C PHE A 50 -5.89 5.81 12.69
N THR A 51 -6.26 6.66 11.74
CA THR A 51 -6.66 8.04 12.05
C THR A 51 -7.95 8.10 12.86
N ARG A 52 -8.90 7.19 12.61
CA ARG A 52 -10.12 7.05 13.40
C ARG A 52 -9.83 6.72 14.87
N TYR A 53 -8.71 6.05 15.15
CA TYR A 53 -8.32 5.64 16.52
C TYR A 53 -7.19 6.49 17.12
N GLY A 54 -7.07 7.74 16.67
CA GLY A 54 -6.31 8.78 17.37
C GLY A 54 -4.86 8.97 16.91
N LEU A 55 -4.51 8.52 15.71
CA LEU A 55 -3.29 8.94 15.02
C LEU A 55 -3.59 10.13 14.11
N ASP A 56 -2.66 11.08 14.02
CA ASP A 56 -2.77 12.16 13.04
C ASP A 56 -2.44 11.64 11.64
N GLU A 57 -2.99 12.28 10.59
CA GLU A 57 -2.67 11.89 9.21
C GLU A 57 -1.17 11.99 8.93
N SER A 58 -0.49 12.99 9.49
CA SER A 58 0.96 13.16 9.42
C SER A 58 1.77 12.03 10.05
N GLU A 59 1.16 11.25 10.95
CA GLU A 59 1.76 10.10 11.62
C GLU A 59 1.48 8.78 10.89
N THR A 60 0.72 8.81 9.79
CA THR A 60 0.41 7.64 8.98
C THR A 60 1.22 7.58 7.69
N GLY A 61 1.26 6.40 7.09
CA GLY A 61 2.03 6.15 5.87
C GLY A 61 1.15 5.95 4.64
N VAL A 62 1.69 6.29 3.47
CA VAL A 62 1.12 6.03 2.15
C VAL A 62 1.99 5.03 1.37
N ARG A 63 1.35 4.09 0.68
CA ARG A 63 2.02 3.19 -0.27
C ARG A 63 1.78 3.66 -1.69
N THR A 64 2.82 4.06 -2.41
CA THR A 64 2.66 4.67 -3.73
C THR A 64 3.82 4.37 -4.67
N LYS A 65 3.52 4.29 -5.97
CA LYS A 65 4.53 4.42 -7.04
C LYS A 65 4.55 5.82 -7.67
N ARG A 66 3.61 6.67 -7.25
CA ARG A 66 3.31 7.99 -7.84
C ARG A 66 3.92 9.13 -7.03
N LEU A 67 5.06 8.89 -6.38
CA LEU A 67 5.73 9.90 -5.55
C LEU A 67 6.08 11.15 -6.39
N LEU A 68 6.56 10.95 -7.62
CA LEU A 68 6.94 12.01 -8.55
C LEU A 68 5.74 12.79 -9.05
N GLU A 69 4.66 12.11 -9.42
CA GLU A 69 3.45 12.77 -9.90
C GLU A 69 2.85 13.68 -8.83
N ASN A 70 2.88 13.25 -7.56
CA ASN A 70 2.42 14.06 -6.45
C ASN A 70 3.38 15.24 -6.17
N ALA A 71 4.70 15.02 -6.21
CA ALA A 71 5.67 16.12 -6.09
C ALA A 71 5.53 17.14 -7.22
N ALA A 72 5.28 16.69 -8.45
CA ALA A 72 5.02 17.51 -9.61
C ALA A 72 3.77 18.37 -9.44
N LYS A 73 2.66 17.78 -8.97
CA LYS A 73 1.45 18.53 -8.61
C LYS A 73 1.72 19.62 -7.57
N THR A 74 2.55 19.32 -6.55
CA THR A 74 2.95 20.31 -5.55
C THR A 74 3.77 21.45 -6.17
N LEU A 75 4.74 21.16 -7.04
CA LEU A 75 5.54 22.17 -7.73
C LEU A 75 4.71 23.04 -8.67
N HIS A 76 3.76 22.44 -9.40
CA HIS A 76 2.86 23.18 -10.29
C HIS A 76 1.99 24.17 -9.51
N LYS A 77 1.44 23.75 -8.35
CA LYS A 77 0.72 24.65 -7.43
C LYS A 77 1.57 25.81 -6.91
N ARG A 78 2.90 25.69 -6.93
CA ARG A 78 3.86 26.74 -6.54
C ARG A 78 4.29 27.63 -7.72
N GLY A 79 3.71 27.46 -8.90
CA GLY A 79 3.94 28.31 -10.07
C GLY A 79 5.10 27.87 -10.98
N ARG A 80 5.60 26.62 -10.84
CA ARG A 80 6.60 26.07 -11.77
C ARG A 80 5.94 25.60 -13.07
N SER A 81 6.63 25.81 -14.20
CA SER A 81 6.17 25.47 -15.56
C SER A 81 5.87 23.97 -15.72
N GLU A 82 4.72 23.62 -16.30
CA GLU A 82 4.32 22.22 -16.52
C GLU A 82 5.33 21.45 -17.38
N ASP A 83 5.89 22.10 -18.40
CA ASP A 83 6.83 21.49 -19.34
C ASP A 83 8.14 21.02 -18.66
N ASP A 84 8.51 21.67 -17.57
CA ASP A 84 9.78 21.47 -16.89
C ASP A 84 9.68 20.58 -15.64
N VAL A 85 8.57 20.68 -14.91
CA VAL A 85 8.35 19.99 -13.63
C VAL A 85 8.56 18.48 -13.75
N ASP A 86 8.11 17.90 -14.85
CA ASP A 86 8.22 16.47 -15.11
C ASP A 86 9.67 16.01 -15.19
N GLY A 87 10.49 16.73 -15.98
CA GLY A 87 11.91 16.45 -16.12
C GLY A 87 12.69 16.70 -14.82
N VAL A 88 12.36 17.77 -14.11
CA VAL A 88 13.00 18.13 -12.83
C VAL A 88 12.71 17.09 -11.75
N THR A 89 11.46 16.64 -11.61
CA THR A 89 11.10 15.62 -10.60
C THR A 89 11.71 14.26 -10.92
N GLU A 90 11.84 13.90 -12.20
CA GLU A 90 12.57 12.72 -12.63
C GLU A 90 14.06 12.81 -12.28
N ALA A 91 14.71 13.92 -12.64
CA ALA A 91 16.12 14.15 -12.32
C ALA A 91 16.36 14.14 -10.81
N GLY A 92 15.46 14.76 -10.04
CA GLY A 92 15.52 14.80 -8.58
C GLY A 92 15.43 13.40 -7.96
N LEU A 93 14.49 12.57 -8.40
CA LEU A 93 14.37 11.20 -7.91
C LEU A 93 15.64 10.37 -8.21
N LEU A 94 16.16 10.48 -9.44
CA LEU A 94 17.37 9.75 -9.85
C LEU A 94 18.61 10.22 -9.08
N ALA A 95 18.71 11.53 -8.77
CA ALA A 95 19.76 12.10 -7.95
C ALA A 95 19.73 11.56 -6.51
N LEU A 96 18.54 11.33 -5.96
CA LEU A 96 18.34 10.68 -4.65
C LEU A 96 18.68 9.18 -4.66
N GLY A 97 19.02 8.61 -5.80
CA GLY A 97 19.42 7.20 -5.96
C GLY A 97 18.26 6.22 -6.17
N PHE A 98 17.03 6.70 -6.38
CA PHE A 98 15.88 5.83 -6.61
C PHE A 98 15.61 5.63 -8.10
N GLY A 99 15.22 4.40 -8.45
CA GLY A 99 14.92 4.03 -9.83
C GLY A 99 13.51 4.39 -10.27
N MET A 100 13.32 4.46 -11.58
CA MET A 100 12.01 4.58 -12.21
C MET A 100 11.66 3.35 -13.03
N LYS A 101 10.36 3.09 -13.17
CA LYS A 101 9.86 2.08 -14.11
C LYS A 101 9.94 2.66 -15.53
N SER A 102 10.68 1.98 -16.41
CA SER A 102 10.91 2.40 -17.80
C SER A 102 9.61 2.75 -18.54
N GLY A 103 9.65 3.87 -19.28
CA GLY A 103 8.51 4.34 -20.08
C GLY A 103 7.31 4.84 -19.26
N THR A 104 7.47 5.03 -17.95
CA THR A 104 6.41 5.54 -17.06
C THR A 104 6.98 6.59 -16.11
N ARG A 105 6.10 7.39 -15.50
CA ARG A 105 6.44 8.36 -14.43
C ARG A 105 6.33 7.79 -13.02
N LEU A 106 6.52 6.48 -12.92
CA LEU A 106 6.37 5.73 -11.68
C LEU A 106 7.74 5.34 -11.13
N THR A 107 7.87 5.31 -9.81
CA THR A 107 9.02 4.69 -9.15
C THR A 107 9.10 3.22 -9.54
N GLU A 108 10.33 2.68 -9.58
CA GLU A 108 10.59 1.29 -10.00
C GLU A 108 9.80 0.28 -9.13
N TYR A 109 9.75 0.54 -7.83
CA TYR A 109 9.03 -0.26 -6.83
C TYR A 109 8.06 0.59 -6.01
N LEU A 110 7.15 -0.09 -5.31
CA LEU A 110 6.17 0.53 -4.43
C LEU A 110 6.88 1.04 -3.17
N LEU A 111 6.85 2.34 -2.95
CA LEU A 111 7.39 2.96 -1.75
C LEU A 111 6.35 2.99 -0.64
N PHE A 112 6.79 2.82 0.60
CA PHE A 112 5.98 3.02 1.79
C PHE A 112 6.60 4.16 2.62
N VAL A 113 5.96 5.31 2.63
CA VAL A 113 6.54 6.57 3.12
C VAL A 113 5.52 7.34 3.93
N GLY A 114 5.97 8.31 4.73
CA GLY A 114 5.06 9.25 5.40
C GLY A 114 4.29 10.10 4.39
N GLN A 115 3.16 10.66 4.80
CA GLN A 115 2.31 11.49 3.92
C GLN A 115 3.05 12.69 3.32
N GLN A 116 4.02 13.25 4.05
CA GLN A 116 4.79 14.44 3.63
C GLN A 116 5.87 14.14 2.58
N ALA A 117 6.15 12.87 2.26
CA ALA A 117 7.28 12.50 1.41
C ALA A 117 7.24 13.14 0.01
N SER A 118 6.04 13.29 -0.58
CA SER A 118 5.88 13.97 -1.86
C SER A 118 6.21 15.46 -1.78
N ASP A 119 5.83 16.13 -0.68
CA ASP A 119 6.12 17.54 -0.48
C ASP A 119 7.60 17.77 -0.16
N LEU A 120 8.24 16.86 0.58
CA LEU A 120 9.69 16.87 0.80
C LEU A 120 10.45 16.68 -0.51
N LEU A 121 10.02 15.75 -1.37
CA LEU A 121 10.59 15.59 -2.71
C LEU A 121 10.39 16.86 -3.55
N ALA A 122 9.22 17.48 -3.50
CA ALA A 122 8.97 18.76 -4.17
C ALA A 122 9.90 19.86 -3.65
N ASN A 123 10.10 19.97 -2.33
CA ASN A 123 11.02 20.93 -1.71
C ASN A 123 12.47 20.70 -2.12
N PHE A 124 12.90 19.44 -2.23
CA PHE A 124 14.23 19.12 -2.76
C PHE A 124 14.38 19.57 -4.22
N CYS A 125 13.40 19.26 -5.06
CA CYS A 125 13.40 19.64 -6.47
C CYS A 125 13.41 21.16 -6.65
N ASP A 126 12.60 21.88 -5.88
CA ASP A 126 12.47 23.34 -5.96
C ASP A 126 13.75 24.07 -5.53
N ARG A 127 14.41 23.60 -4.46
CA ARG A 127 15.71 24.14 -4.00
C ARG A 127 16.84 23.92 -4.99
N ASN A 128 16.77 22.83 -5.77
CA ASN A 128 17.80 22.44 -6.73
C ASN A 128 17.36 22.66 -8.18
N TRP A 129 16.36 23.52 -8.40
CA TRP A 129 15.65 23.64 -9.66
C TRP A 129 16.59 23.81 -10.85
N ASP A 130 17.48 24.80 -10.81
CA ASP A 130 18.34 25.14 -11.95
C ASP A 130 19.30 24.00 -12.31
N SER A 131 19.85 23.30 -11.31
CA SER A 131 20.74 22.17 -11.53
C SER A 131 19.99 20.98 -12.14
N LEU A 132 18.82 20.65 -11.59
CA LEU A 132 18.00 19.54 -12.05
C LEU A 132 17.39 19.81 -13.44
N HIS A 133 17.03 21.07 -13.70
CA HIS A 133 16.51 21.51 -15.00
C HIS A 133 17.57 21.40 -16.09
N LYS A 134 18.83 21.77 -15.83
CA LYS A 134 19.96 21.52 -16.74
C LYS A 134 20.11 20.04 -17.07
N VAL A 135 20.11 19.16 -16.05
CA VAL A 135 20.18 17.70 -16.26
C VAL A 135 18.99 17.20 -17.10
N ALA A 136 17.78 17.69 -16.81
CA ALA A 136 16.58 17.30 -17.53
C ALA A 136 16.62 17.73 -19.02
N THR A 137 17.04 18.97 -19.30
CA THR A 137 17.13 19.49 -20.67
C THR A 137 18.26 18.84 -21.47
N GLU A 138 19.42 18.56 -20.86
CA GLU A 138 20.50 17.80 -21.50
C GLU A 138 20.04 16.38 -21.88
N LYS A 139 19.29 15.72 -20.98
CA LYS A 139 18.71 14.41 -21.25
C LYS A 139 17.69 14.44 -22.40
N GLN A 140 16.83 15.46 -22.45
CA GLN A 140 15.87 15.64 -23.55
C GLN A 140 16.59 15.89 -24.88
N LYS A 141 17.62 16.74 -24.89
CA LYS A 141 18.46 16.99 -26.09
C LYS A 141 19.16 15.73 -26.57
N ALA A 142 19.74 14.94 -25.66
CA ALA A 142 20.38 13.67 -25.99
C ALA A 142 19.37 12.63 -26.53
N ALA A 143 18.15 12.59 -25.98
CA ALA A 143 17.09 11.72 -26.48
C ALA A 143 16.59 12.14 -27.86
N ALA A 144 16.48 13.45 -28.14
CA ALA A 144 16.13 13.98 -29.44
C ALA A 144 17.23 13.70 -30.49
N ALA A 145 18.50 13.83 -30.13
CA ALA A 145 19.64 13.49 -30.99
C ALA A 145 19.71 11.99 -31.30
N LYS A 146 19.47 11.11 -30.32
CA LYS A 146 19.42 9.65 -30.54
C LYS A 146 18.23 9.19 -31.39
N LYS A 147 17.10 9.91 -31.36
CA LYS A 147 15.95 9.66 -32.26
C LYS A 147 16.27 9.97 -33.73
N ALA A 148 17.30 10.76 -34.01
CA ALA A 148 17.73 11.04 -35.38
C ALA A 148 18.66 9.96 -35.97
N ASP A 149 19.19 9.03 -35.17
CA ASP A 149 20.31 8.16 -35.58
C ASP A 149 20.07 6.63 -35.59
N ALA A 150 18.96 6.09 -35.04
CA ALA A 150 18.62 4.67 -35.26
C ALA A 150 17.20 4.26 -34.84
N GLU A 151 16.45 3.69 -35.78
CA GLU A 151 15.48 2.62 -35.49
C GLU A 151 16.21 1.41 -34.90
N LYS A 152 15.63 0.81 -33.84
CA LYS A 152 16.05 -0.40 -33.09
C LYS A 152 17.20 -0.24 -32.08
N LYS A 153 16.85 -0.02 -30.80
CA LYS A 153 17.11 -0.96 -29.66
C LYS A 153 16.69 -0.38 -28.29
N ALA A 154 16.27 -1.31 -27.44
CA ALA A 154 15.99 -1.26 -25.99
C ALA A 154 15.98 0.11 -25.29
N VAL A 155 14.83 0.45 -24.68
CA VAL A 155 14.67 1.51 -23.68
C VAL A 155 15.70 1.32 -22.56
N GLU A 156 16.78 2.10 -22.62
CA GLU A 156 17.84 2.10 -21.61
C GLU A 156 17.23 2.54 -20.28
N LYS A 157 17.39 1.70 -19.25
CA LYS A 157 16.96 2.02 -17.87
C LYS A 157 17.65 3.32 -17.47
N ALA A 158 16.91 4.33 -17.00
CA ALA A 158 17.52 5.53 -16.45
C ALA A 158 18.44 5.12 -15.30
N LYS A 159 19.77 5.32 -15.47
CA LYS A 159 20.76 4.90 -14.49
C LYS A 159 20.58 5.73 -13.21
N LYS A 160 20.37 5.04 -12.09
CA LYS A 160 20.40 5.64 -10.74
C LYS A 160 21.73 6.34 -10.55
N ILE A 161 21.70 7.56 -10.01
CA ILE A 161 22.91 8.30 -9.68
C ILE A 161 23.26 7.93 -8.24
N LYS A 162 24.53 7.63 -7.97
CA LYS A 162 24.97 7.44 -6.58
C LYS A 162 24.93 8.81 -5.89
N PRO A 163 24.08 9.00 -4.87
CA PRO A 163 23.96 10.30 -4.22
C PRO A 163 25.26 10.64 -3.47
N ASP A 164 25.61 11.92 -3.47
CA ASP A 164 26.61 12.45 -2.54
C ASP A 164 26.07 12.47 -1.10
N LYS A 165 26.91 12.91 -0.15
CA LYS A 165 26.56 12.90 1.28
C LYS A 165 25.33 13.77 1.60
N GLU A 166 25.20 14.92 0.95
CA GLU A 166 24.11 15.87 1.19
C GLU A 166 22.79 15.38 0.59
N THR A 167 22.83 14.89 -0.65
CA THR A 167 21.69 14.30 -1.34
C THR A 167 21.19 13.03 -0.65
N LEU A 168 22.11 12.22 -0.10
CA LEU A 168 21.74 11.06 0.71
C LEU A 168 21.04 11.47 2.02
N ALA A 169 21.44 12.58 2.64
CA ALA A 169 20.75 13.10 3.82
C ALA A 169 19.32 13.56 3.48
N GLU A 170 19.12 14.16 2.31
CA GLU A 170 17.77 14.49 1.85
C GLU A 170 16.93 13.25 1.54
N ALA A 171 17.53 12.22 0.93
CA ALA A 171 16.84 10.93 0.73
C ALA A 171 16.41 10.29 2.06
N LYS A 172 17.27 10.37 3.09
CA LYS A 172 16.93 9.96 4.47
C LYS A 172 15.76 10.76 5.03
N ARG A 173 15.72 12.08 4.80
CA ARG A 173 14.61 12.93 5.24
C ARG A 173 13.29 12.58 4.54
N ILE A 174 13.31 12.40 3.22
CA ILE A 174 12.11 12.05 2.43
C ILE A 174 11.55 10.69 2.84
N LEU A 175 12.44 9.73 3.12
CA LEU A 175 12.09 8.38 3.56
C LEU A 175 12.04 8.22 5.07
N ASP A 176 12.11 9.29 5.84
CA ASP A 176 12.07 9.19 7.29
C ASP A 176 10.73 8.56 7.72
N ALA A 177 10.84 7.53 8.55
CA ALA A 177 9.73 6.74 9.04
C ALA A 177 9.63 6.74 10.57
N THR A 178 10.49 7.51 11.26
CA THR A 178 10.54 7.61 12.73
C THR A 178 9.24 8.12 13.34
N ARG A 179 8.41 8.84 12.57
CA ARG A 179 7.07 9.27 12.99
C ARG A 179 5.94 8.64 12.20
N VAL A 180 6.20 7.57 11.46
CA VAL A 180 5.21 6.93 10.56
C VAL A 180 4.78 5.60 11.16
N ALA A 181 3.69 5.63 11.92
CA ALA A 181 3.17 4.52 12.71
C ALA A 181 2.94 3.25 11.86
N ASP A 182 2.39 3.38 10.65
CA ASP A 182 2.14 2.20 9.81
C ASP A 182 3.43 1.48 9.38
N VAL A 183 4.51 2.26 9.15
CA VAL A 183 5.81 1.72 8.75
C VAL A 183 6.48 1.10 9.97
N ALA A 184 6.40 1.74 11.14
CA ALA A 184 6.89 1.18 12.39
C ALA A 184 6.19 -0.14 12.75
N LEU A 185 4.87 -0.23 12.54
CA LEU A 185 4.07 -1.43 12.82
C LEU A 185 4.32 -2.55 11.81
N PHE A 186 4.32 -2.26 10.51
CA PHE A 186 4.29 -3.30 9.46
C PHE A 186 5.57 -3.42 8.64
N GLY A 187 6.58 -2.62 8.97
CA GLY A 187 7.87 -2.61 8.33
C GLY A 187 7.86 -2.01 6.93
N ARG A 188 9.08 -1.87 6.39
CA ARG A 188 9.35 -1.38 5.04
C ARG A 188 10.59 -2.06 4.49
N MET A 189 10.50 -2.43 3.21
CA MET A 189 11.62 -2.95 2.43
C MET A 189 11.84 -2.09 1.19
N ILE A 190 13.07 -1.60 1.02
CA ILE A 190 13.55 -0.86 -0.15
C ILE A 190 14.78 -1.60 -0.69
N ALA A 191 14.65 -2.12 -1.92
CA ALA A 191 15.67 -2.98 -2.50
C ALA A 191 16.97 -2.23 -2.85
N ASP A 192 16.86 -0.96 -3.24
CA ASP A 192 18.02 -0.16 -3.69
C ASP A 192 18.94 0.26 -2.56
N ASN A 193 18.37 0.48 -1.37
CA ASN A 193 19.13 0.88 -0.21
C ASN A 193 18.48 0.33 1.06
N LYS A 194 19.16 -0.65 1.67
CA LYS A 194 18.71 -1.34 2.88
C LYS A 194 18.73 -0.45 4.12
N ASP A 195 19.45 0.68 4.10
CA ASP A 195 19.48 1.65 5.21
C ASP A 195 18.11 2.26 5.47
N PHE A 196 17.20 2.21 4.48
CA PHE A 196 15.83 2.67 4.64
C PHE A 196 14.85 1.57 5.05
N ASN A 197 15.31 0.34 5.28
CA ASN A 197 14.44 -0.74 5.75
C ASN A 197 14.05 -0.49 7.21
N VAL A 198 12.83 -0.91 7.53
CA VAL A 198 12.29 -0.88 8.89
C VAL A 198 11.76 -2.26 9.19
N ASP A 199 12.26 -2.87 10.26
CA ASP A 199 11.76 -4.15 10.74
C ASP A 199 10.40 -3.96 11.40
N ALA A 200 9.44 -4.83 11.08
CA ALA A 200 8.07 -4.68 11.57
C ALA A 200 7.97 -4.99 13.07
N ALA A 201 7.27 -4.13 13.82
CA ALA A 201 6.93 -4.41 15.22
C ALA A 201 5.74 -5.36 15.39
N SER A 202 4.87 -5.49 14.37
CA SER A 202 3.67 -6.33 14.43
C SER A 202 3.70 -7.48 13.43
N GLN A 203 3.47 -8.69 13.94
CA GLN A 203 3.25 -9.88 13.15
C GLN A 203 1.75 -10.13 13.02
N VAL A 204 1.28 -10.45 11.82
CA VAL A 204 -0.15 -10.70 11.54
C VAL A 204 -0.25 -12.00 10.76
N ALA A 205 -0.95 -12.98 11.32
CA ALA A 205 -1.20 -14.24 10.65
C ALA A 205 -2.26 -14.08 9.55
N HIS A 206 -2.28 -15.03 8.61
CA HIS A 206 -3.47 -15.23 7.80
C HIS A 206 -4.60 -15.68 8.72
N ALA A 207 -5.80 -15.11 8.57
CA ALA A 207 -6.96 -15.65 9.25
C ALA A 207 -7.47 -16.88 8.50
N ILE A 208 -7.81 -17.94 9.23
CA ILE A 208 -8.37 -19.16 8.67
C ILE A 208 -9.68 -19.52 9.37
N SER A 209 -10.59 -20.17 8.68
CA SER A 209 -11.84 -20.63 9.28
C SER A 209 -11.61 -21.73 10.33
N THR A 210 -12.37 -21.68 11.43
CA THR A 210 -12.29 -22.67 12.52
C THR A 210 -12.94 -24.01 12.16
N HIS A 211 -13.79 -24.03 11.14
CA HIS A 211 -14.39 -25.23 10.55
C HIS A 211 -14.05 -25.33 9.05
N ALA A 212 -14.26 -26.50 8.46
CA ALA A 212 -14.11 -26.69 7.02
C ALA A 212 -15.10 -25.81 6.26
N VAL A 213 -14.75 -25.41 5.04
CA VAL A 213 -15.65 -24.67 4.14
C VAL A 213 -15.72 -25.37 2.79
N ALA A 214 -16.89 -25.31 2.18
CA ALA A 214 -17.05 -25.48 0.74
C ALA A 214 -17.22 -24.07 0.14
N ASN A 215 -16.51 -23.79 -0.94
CA ASN A 215 -16.82 -22.60 -1.73
C ASN A 215 -18.07 -22.92 -2.55
N GLU A 216 -19.03 -22.01 -2.50
CA GLU A 216 -20.25 -22.06 -3.29
C GLU A 216 -20.19 -20.93 -4.32
N PHE A 217 -21.07 -20.98 -5.31
CA PHE A 217 -21.17 -19.93 -6.33
C PHE A 217 -22.60 -19.41 -6.42
N ASP A 218 -22.72 -18.10 -6.61
CA ASP A 218 -23.97 -17.41 -6.91
C ASP A 218 -24.06 -17.20 -8.42
N TYR A 219 -25.11 -17.74 -9.04
CA TYR A 219 -25.43 -17.50 -10.45
C TYR A 219 -26.37 -16.30 -10.54
N TYR A 220 -25.91 -15.21 -11.13
CA TYR A 220 -26.67 -13.98 -11.24
C TYR A 220 -26.83 -13.55 -12.69
N THR A 221 -27.89 -12.77 -12.91
CA THR A 221 -28.19 -12.13 -14.18
C THR A 221 -28.26 -10.62 -14.00
N ALA A 222 -27.96 -9.87 -15.06
CA ALA A 222 -28.37 -8.47 -15.18
C ALA A 222 -29.37 -8.36 -16.33
N VAL A 223 -30.51 -7.73 -16.04
CA VAL A 223 -31.63 -7.54 -16.96
C VAL A 223 -31.48 -6.18 -17.64
N ASP A 224 -31.78 -6.10 -18.93
CA ASP A 224 -31.98 -4.83 -19.64
C ASP A 224 -33.46 -4.46 -19.58
N ASP A 225 -33.75 -3.39 -18.84
CA ASP A 225 -35.12 -2.89 -18.61
C ASP A 225 -35.79 -2.36 -19.90
N LEU A 226 -35.03 -2.11 -20.97
CA LEU A 226 -35.55 -1.63 -22.27
C LEU A 226 -35.58 -2.72 -23.35
N LYS A 227 -35.26 -3.98 -23.00
CA LYS A 227 -35.26 -5.08 -23.95
C LYS A 227 -36.66 -5.39 -24.45
N PRO A 228 -36.87 -5.54 -25.78
CA PRO A 228 -38.17 -5.92 -26.32
C PRO A 228 -38.63 -7.29 -25.80
N ASP A 229 -39.91 -7.42 -25.41
CA ASP A 229 -40.49 -8.66 -24.86
C ASP A 229 -40.35 -9.89 -25.78
N ALA A 230 -40.15 -9.67 -27.09
CA ALA A 230 -39.93 -10.73 -28.07
C ALA A 230 -38.53 -11.38 -27.99
N GLU A 231 -37.58 -10.75 -27.29
CA GLU A 231 -36.22 -11.24 -27.11
C GLU A 231 -36.03 -11.80 -25.70
N ALA A 232 -36.10 -13.12 -25.55
CA ALA A 232 -35.91 -13.77 -24.25
C ALA A 232 -34.43 -13.83 -23.82
N GLY A 233 -34.18 -13.73 -22.52
CA GLY A 233 -32.88 -14.00 -21.88
C GLY A 233 -32.21 -12.77 -21.26
N ALA A 234 -31.36 -12.99 -20.26
CA ALA A 234 -30.56 -11.95 -19.63
C ALA A 234 -29.38 -11.55 -20.53
N ASP A 235 -29.08 -10.25 -20.61
CA ASP A 235 -27.98 -9.74 -21.43
C ASP A 235 -26.61 -9.90 -20.77
N MET A 236 -26.60 -10.10 -19.46
CA MET A 236 -25.41 -10.50 -18.73
C MET A 236 -25.73 -11.63 -17.76
N ILE A 237 -24.87 -12.64 -17.77
CA ILE A 237 -24.87 -13.77 -16.85
C ILE A 237 -23.47 -13.83 -16.24
N GLY A 238 -23.39 -14.12 -14.95
CA GLY A 238 -22.11 -14.35 -14.30
C GLY A 238 -22.23 -15.24 -13.08
N ASN A 239 -21.07 -15.68 -12.60
CA ASN A 239 -20.94 -16.40 -11.34
C ASN A 239 -20.08 -15.57 -10.38
N VAL A 240 -20.41 -15.61 -9.09
CA VAL A 240 -19.56 -15.11 -8.01
C VAL A 240 -19.40 -16.19 -6.96
N ASP A 241 -18.16 -16.60 -6.73
CA ASP A 241 -17.86 -17.54 -5.66
C ASP A 241 -17.87 -16.83 -4.29
N PHE A 242 -18.38 -17.53 -3.28
CA PHE A 242 -18.49 -17.08 -1.90
C PHE A 242 -18.30 -18.22 -0.90
N ASN A 243 -18.10 -17.87 0.37
CA ASN A 243 -18.28 -18.78 1.49
C ASN A 243 -18.83 -18.02 2.71
N ALA A 244 -19.22 -18.76 3.76
CA ALA A 244 -19.54 -18.22 5.06
C ALA A 244 -18.78 -19.01 6.12
N ALA A 245 -18.13 -18.32 7.07
CA ALA A 245 -17.37 -19.00 8.11
C ALA A 245 -17.09 -18.13 9.34
N CYS A 246 -16.84 -18.81 10.46
CA CYS A 246 -16.14 -18.24 11.60
C CYS A 246 -14.62 -18.30 11.37
N TYR A 247 -13.97 -17.14 11.39
CA TYR A 247 -12.53 -17.00 11.20
C TYR A 247 -11.82 -16.78 12.54
N TYR A 248 -10.71 -17.51 12.72
CA TYR A 248 -9.72 -17.21 13.73
C TYR A 248 -8.68 -16.24 13.16
N ARG A 249 -8.47 -15.11 13.82
CA ARG A 249 -7.50 -14.09 13.46
C ARG A 249 -6.50 -13.94 14.60
N TYR A 250 -5.23 -13.86 14.25
CA TYR A 250 -4.14 -13.67 15.20
C TYR A 250 -3.20 -12.55 14.73
N ALA A 251 -2.81 -11.70 15.67
CA ALA A 251 -1.72 -10.75 15.50
C ALA A 251 -1.01 -10.54 16.83
N ASN A 252 0.25 -10.14 16.77
CA ASN A 252 0.99 -9.66 17.92
C ASN A 252 1.64 -8.30 17.64
N LEU A 253 2.07 -7.65 18.70
CA LEU A 253 2.79 -6.39 18.69
C LEU A 253 3.92 -6.42 19.72
N ASP A 254 5.15 -6.30 19.26
CA ASP A 254 6.32 -6.04 20.09
C ASP A 254 6.44 -4.53 20.36
N LEU A 255 6.20 -4.13 21.61
CA LEU A 255 6.24 -2.73 22.02
C LEU A 255 7.66 -2.15 22.09
N ASP A 256 8.66 -2.99 22.33
CA ASP A 256 10.05 -2.54 22.40
C ASP A 256 10.54 -2.23 20.98
N GLN A 257 10.21 -3.10 20.03
CA GLN A 257 10.47 -2.87 18.61
C GLN A 257 9.66 -1.69 18.06
N LEU A 258 8.40 -1.52 18.47
CA LEU A 258 7.58 -0.37 18.07
C LEU A 258 8.21 0.95 18.55
N THR A 259 8.58 1.01 19.82
CA THR A 259 9.20 2.21 20.43
C THR A 259 10.53 2.53 19.77
N LYS A 260 11.35 1.52 19.48
CA LYS A 260 12.60 1.67 18.72
C LYS A 260 12.36 2.23 17.31
N ASN A 261 11.35 1.71 16.60
CA ASN A 261 11.00 2.19 15.26
C ASN A 261 10.49 3.64 15.26
N LEU A 262 9.94 4.09 16.39
CA LEU A 262 9.43 5.45 16.59
C LEU A 262 10.44 6.36 17.30
N ASP A 263 11.73 6.06 17.20
CA ASP A 263 12.84 6.85 17.74
C ASP A 263 12.74 7.15 19.25
N GLY A 264 12.14 6.22 20.01
CA GLY A 264 11.95 6.38 21.46
C GLY A 264 10.78 7.27 21.86
N ASP A 265 9.94 7.74 20.92
CA ASP A 265 8.74 8.51 21.23
C ASP A 265 7.67 7.63 21.88
N THR A 266 7.68 7.61 23.23
CA THR A 266 6.77 6.79 24.04
C THR A 266 5.30 7.20 23.94
N ASP A 267 5.01 8.50 23.68
CA ASP A 267 3.64 8.96 23.47
C ASP A 267 3.09 8.42 22.14
N LEU A 268 3.85 8.60 21.05
CA LEU A 268 3.46 8.07 19.75
C LEU A 268 3.39 6.54 19.77
N ALA A 269 4.32 5.85 20.45
CA ALA A 269 4.27 4.40 20.60
C ALA A 269 3.00 3.93 21.32
N SER A 270 2.60 4.61 22.40
CA SER A 270 1.36 4.32 23.13
C SER A 270 0.12 4.54 22.26
N ARG A 271 0.04 5.68 21.56
CA ARG A 271 -1.07 5.99 20.65
C ARG A 271 -1.13 5.02 19.47
N ALA A 272 0.02 4.66 18.89
CA ALA A 272 0.12 3.69 17.81
C ALA A 272 -0.29 2.28 18.25
N ALA A 273 0.10 1.83 19.45
CA ALA A 273 -0.32 0.55 20.02
C ALA A 273 -1.84 0.51 20.26
N ARG A 274 -2.42 1.57 20.81
CA ARG A 274 -3.87 1.71 20.97
C ARG A 274 -4.59 1.70 19.62
N ALA A 275 -4.10 2.49 18.66
CA ALA A 275 -4.67 2.54 17.31
C ALA A 275 -4.57 1.17 16.62
N TRP A 276 -3.45 0.46 16.75
CA TRP A 276 -3.27 -0.90 16.25
C TRP A 276 -4.29 -1.87 16.84
N LEU A 277 -4.50 -1.86 18.17
CA LEU A 277 -5.44 -2.74 18.86
C LEU A 277 -6.86 -2.54 18.33
N HIS A 278 -7.37 -1.30 18.38
CA HIS A 278 -8.73 -1.00 17.93
C HIS A 278 -8.90 -1.22 16.42
N ALA A 279 -7.93 -0.80 15.61
CA ALA A 279 -7.98 -0.97 14.18
C ALA A 279 -7.95 -2.44 13.78
N PHE A 280 -7.18 -3.30 14.45
CA PHE A 280 -7.19 -4.71 14.15
C PHE A 280 -8.51 -5.36 14.57
N ILE A 281 -9.06 -5.05 15.75
CA ILE A 281 -10.38 -5.55 16.16
C ILE A 281 -11.46 -5.22 15.10
N HIS A 282 -11.48 -3.98 14.61
CA HIS A 282 -12.50 -3.49 13.67
C HIS A 282 -12.12 -3.65 12.18
N ALA A 283 -10.96 -4.23 11.87
CA ALA A 283 -10.52 -4.42 10.49
C ALA A 283 -11.43 -5.43 9.77
N ILE A 284 -12.16 -4.95 8.78
CA ILE A 284 -12.98 -5.76 7.88
C ILE A 284 -12.53 -5.50 6.44
N PRO A 285 -12.09 -6.52 5.69
CA PRO A 285 -11.77 -6.36 4.27
C PRO A 285 -12.96 -5.82 3.45
N SER A 286 -12.68 -4.94 2.48
CA SER A 286 -13.70 -4.31 1.63
C SER A 286 -14.11 -5.14 0.40
N GLY A 287 -13.54 -6.33 0.21
CA GLY A 287 -13.82 -7.18 -0.94
C GLY A 287 -15.30 -7.56 -1.00
N LYS A 288 -15.96 -7.24 -2.13
CA LYS A 288 -17.37 -7.57 -2.43
C LYS A 288 -18.37 -7.13 -1.35
N GLN A 289 -18.01 -6.20 -0.47
CA GLN A 289 -18.88 -5.74 0.62
C GLN A 289 -20.18 -5.12 0.11
N ASN A 290 -20.13 -4.32 -0.96
CA ASN A 290 -21.32 -3.66 -1.49
C ASN A 290 -22.39 -4.63 -2.02
N SER A 291 -22.01 -5.87 -2.38
CA SER A 291 -22.93 -6.89 -2.87
C SER A 291 -23.22 -7.99 -1.84
N MET A 292 -22.54 -8.03 -0.70
CA MET A 292 -22.59 -9.16 0.26
C MET A 292 -22.66 -8.74 1.75
N ALA A 293 -22.55 -7.44 2.07
CA ALA A 293 -22.81 -6.83 3.38
C ALA A 293 -22.22 -7.58 4.61
N ALA A 294 -20.96 -8.02 4.53
CA ALA A 294 -20.27 -8.74 5.59
C ALA A 294 -19.51 -7.80 6.56
N LEU A 295 -20.24 -6.84 7.14
CA LEU A 295 -19.73 -5.87 8.12
C LEU A 295 -20.00 -6.32 9.56
N THR A 296 -19.59 -7.53 9.91
CA THR A 296 -19.82 -8.10 11.25
C THR A 296 -18.71 -7.74 12.22
N PRO A 297 -19.01 -7.37 13.48
CA PRO A 297 -17.99 -7.24 14.51
C PRO A 297 -17.49 -8.63 14.99
N PRO A 298 -16.32 -8.70 15.64
CA PRO A 298 -15.90 -9.92 16.33
C PRO A 298 -16.85 -10.35 17.45
N HIS A 299 -17.01 -11.66 17.63
CA HIS A 299 -17.81 -12.23 18.72
C HIS A 299 -16.98 -12.45 19.99
N THR A 300 -15.67 -12.69 19.83
CA THR A 300 -14.78 -12.97 20.96
C THR A 300 -13.41 -12.37 20.69
N LEU A 301 -12.84 -11.77 21.74
CA LEU A 301 -11.53 -11.14 21.77
C LEU A 301 -10.79 -11.65 23.00
N LEU A 302 -9.54 -12.08 22.83
CA LEU A 302 -8.62 -12.39 23.92
C LEU A 302 -7.31 -11.65 23.66
N GLY A 303 -6.93 -10.80 24.62
CA GLY A 303 -5.63 -10.14 24.66
C GLY A 303 -4.72 -10.80 25.69
N VAL A 304 -3.47 -11.03 25.34
CA VAL A 304 -2.42 -11.54 26.24
C VAL A 304 -1.28 -10.54 26.26
N VAL A 305 -0.71 -10.26 27.44
CA VAL A 305 0.38 -9.30 27.67
C VAL A 305 1.43 -9.95 28.56
#